data_AF-A0A7I7JLS4-F1
#
_entry.id   AF-A0A7I7JLS4-F1
#
_cell.length_a   1.000
_cell.length_b   1.000
_cell.length_c   1.000
_cell.angle_alpha   90.00
_cell.angle_beta   90.00
_cell.angle_gamma   90.00
#
_symmetry.space_group_name_H-M   'P 1'
#
loop_
_entity.id
_entity.type
_entity.pdbx_description
1 polymer ?
#
loop_
_entity_poly.entity_id
_entity_poly.type
_entity_poly.pdbx_seq_one_letter_code
_entity_poly.pdbx_strand_id
1 'polypeptide(L)'
;MTAPTPTDRYGPRSLVAALATIVIVETATWVWLPLWIANLFFFAIATAVVVPIGLFMSQLPDEIGQAGRGILAGYLATPLTIAITLIPAGLIYLLLD
;
A
#
# COMPACT_ATOMS: atom_id res chain seq x y z
N MET A 1 3.33 -41.05 5.83
CA MET A 1 2.63 -39.78 6.07
C MET A 1 3.28 -38.73 5.17
N THR A 2 2.58 -38.26 4.15
CA THR A 2 3.04 -37.13 3.33
C THR A 2 2.77 -35.85 4.10
N ALA A 3 3.81 -35.02 4.28
CA ALA A 3 3.63 -33.71 4.91
C ALA A 3 2.65 -32.87 4.07
N PRO A 4 1.76 -32.09 4.70
CA PRO A 4 0.90 -31.17 3.95
C PRO A 4 1.77 -30.20 3.15
N THR A 5 1.49 -30.07 1.86
CA THR A 5 2.19 -29.11 0.99
C THR A 5 1.95 -27.70 1.53
N PRO A 6 2.99 -26.89 1.79
CA PRO A 6 2.80 -25.52 2.26
C PRO A 6 1.94 -24.74 1.27
N THR A 7 0.82 -24.19 1.72
CA THR A 7 0.03 -23.25 0.92
C THR A 7 0.84 -21.98 0.70
N ASP A 8 0.99 -21.59 -0.57
CA ASP A 8 1.84 -20.46 -0.91
C ASP A 8 1.28 -19.16 -0.36
N ARG A 9 2.08 -18.46 0.46
CA ARG A 9 1.62 -17.29 1.23
C ARG A 9 1.35 -16.09 0.33
N TYR A 10 2.05 -16.00 -0.79
CA TYR A 10 1.91 -14.98 -1.81
C TYR A 10 1.63 -15.66 -3.15
N GLY A 11 1.02 -14.93 -4.08
CA GLY A 11 0.68 -15.50 -5.38
C GLY A 11 0.17 -14.45 -6.37
N PRO A 12 -0.33 -14.87 -7.54
CA PRO A 12 -0.82 -13.95 -8.57
C PRO A 12 -1.90 -12.99 -8.05
N ARG A 13 -2.76 -13.46 -7.13
CA ARG A 13 -3.81 -12.64 -6.53
C ARG A 13 -3.27 -11.56 -5.60
N SER A 14 -2.20 -11.83 -4.86
CA SER A 14 -1.56 -10.79 -4.05
C SER A 14 -0.94 -9.71 -4.95
N LEU A 15 -0.37 -10.09 -6.10
CA LEU A 15 0.16 -9.14 -7.06
C LEU A 15 -0.94 -8.23 -7.65
N VAL A 16 -2.04 -8.83 -8.14
CA VAL A 16 -3.15 -8.06 -8.71
C VAL A 16 -3.76 -7.13 -7.66
N ALA A 17 -3.96 -7.61 -6.43
CA ALA A 17 -4.45 -6.79 -5.34
C ALA A 17 -3.48 -5.65 -4.99
N ALA A 18 -2.18 -5.90 -4.96
CA ALA A 18 -1.18 -4.86 -4.71
C ALA A 18 -1.20 -3.79 -5.81
N LEU A 19 -1.20 -4.19 -7.08
CA LEU A 19 -1.25 -3.25 -8.21
C LEU A 19 -2.53 -2.43 -8.21
N ALA A 20 -3.68 -3.03 -7.94
CA ALA A 20 -4.95 -2.31 -7.83
C ALA A 20 -4.91 -1.27 -6.71
N THR A 21 -4.41 -1.65 -5.52
CA THR A 21 -4.26 -0.71 -4.41
C THR A 21 -3.28 0.42 -4.74
N ILE A 22 -2.14 0.11 -5.37
CA ILE A 22 -1.15 1.12 -5.81
C ILE A 22 -1.81 2.12 -6.76
N VAL A 23 -2.46 1.64 -7.82
CA VAL A 23 -3.11 2.50 -8.82
C VAL A 23 -4.12 3.43 -8.16
N ILE A 24 -4.91 2.95 -7.22
CA ILE A 24 -5.92 3.77 -6.54
C ILE A 24 -5.26 4.79 -5.59
N VAL A 25 -4.40 4.32 -4.68
CA VAL A 25 -3.87 5.14 -3.58
C VAL A 25 -2.80 6.11 -4.06
N GLU A 26 -1.92 5.70 -4.98
CA GLU A 26 -0.94 6.62 -5.58
C GLU A 26 -1.63 7.67 -6.45
N THR A 27 -2.57 7.28 -7.32
CA THR A 27 -3.29 8.27 -8.14
C THR A 27 -3.99 9.30 -7.27
N ALA A 28 -4.71 8.85 -6.23
CA ALA A 28 -5.34 9.77 -5.28
C ALA A 28 -4.30 10.69 -4.60
N THR A 29 -3.19 10.14 -4.12
CA THR A 29 -2.11 10.90 -3.47
C THR A 29 -1.56 12.00 -4.37
N TRP A 30 -1.25 11.67 -5.64
CA TRP A 30 -0.63 12.62 -6.56
C TRP A 30 -1.61 13.66 -7.09
N VAL A 31 -2.87 13.28 -7.36
CA VAL A 31 -3.92 14.22 -7.80
C VAL A 31 -4.22 15.25 -6.72
N TRP A 32 -4.21 14.84 -5.44
CA TRP A 32 -4.54 15.70 -4.31
C TRP A 32 -3.31 16.39 -3.69
N LEU A 33 -2.10 16.13 -4.19
CA LEU A 33 -0.86 16.69 -3.66
C LEU A 33 -0.85 18.23 -3.55
N PRO A 34 -1.41 19.01 -4.51
CA PRO A 34 -1.52 20.46 -4.37
C PRO A 34 -2.36 20.91 -3.15
N LEU A 35 -3.27 20.06 -2.69
CA LEU A 35 -4.13 20.26 -1.53
C LEU A 35 -3.65 19.42 -0.34
N TRP A 36 -2.39 19.62 0.07
CA TRP A 36 -1.68 18.73 1.00
C TRP A 36 -2.42 18.43 2.31
N ILE A 37 -3.11 19.39 2.92
CA ILE A 37 -3.91 19.16 4.16
C ILE A 37 -5.07 18.20 3.90
N ALA A 38 -5.80 18.41 2.80
CA ALA A 38 -6.90 17.54 2.42
C ALA A 38 -6.37 16.14 2.09
N ASN A 39 -5.23 16.05 1.40
CA ASN A 39 -4.57 14.78 1.11
C ASN A 39 -4.26 13.98 2.40
N LEU A 40 -3.71 14.62 3.43
CA LEU A 40 -3.46 13.97 4.73
C LEU A 40 -4.74 13.49 5.41
N PHE A 41 -5.81 14.29 5.37
CA PHE A 41 -7.10 13.92 5.94
C PHE A 41 -7.72 12.70 5.24
N PHE A 42 -7.75 12.70 3.90
CA PHE A 42 -8.25 11.56 3.13
C PHE A 42 -7.36 10.33 3.26
N PHE A 43 -6.04 10.51 3.33
CA PHE A 43 -5.12 9.41 3.59
C PHE A 43 -5.34 8.79 4.96
N ALA A 44 -5.61 9.59 6.00
CA ALA A 44 -5.95 9.08 7.33
C ALA A 44 -7.26 8.27 7.30
N ILE A 45 -8.30 8.76 6.63
CA ILE A 45 -9.57 8.02 6.46
C ILE A 45 -9.34 6.72 5.68
N ALA A 46 -8.63 6.79 4.55
CA ALA A 46 -8.31 5.62 3.76
C ALA A 46 -7.53 4.59 4.58
N THR A 47 -6.57 5.03 5.40
CA THR A 47 -5.79 4.16 6.29
C THR A 47 -6.70 3.46 7.30
N ALA A 48 -7.62 4.22 7.93
CA ALA A 48 -8.55 3.69 8.92
C ALA A 48 -9.51 2.63 8.37
N VAL A 49 -9.69 2.57 7.05
CA VAL A 49 -10.56 1.60 6.37
C VAL A 49 -9.76 0.48 5.72
N VAL A 50 -8.82 0.82 4.83
CA VAL A 50 -8.10 -0.12 3.98
C VAL A 50 -7.14 -1.01 4.78
N VAL A 51 -6.43 -0.44 5.76
CA VAL A 51 -5.45 -1.23 6.53
C VAL A 51 -6.14 -2.29 7.40
N PRO A 52 -7.19 -1.98 8.18
CA PRO A 52 -7.92 -3.03 8.91
C PRO A 52 -8.53 -4.10 8.01
N ILE A 53 -9.09 -3.73 6.86
CA ILE A 53 -9.63 -4.69 5.89
C ILE A 53 -8.51 -5.59 5.36
N GLY A 54 -7.39 -5.03 4.92
CA GLY A 54 -6.25 -5.79 4.43
C GLY A 54 -5.67 -6.72 5.50
N LEU A 55 -5.56 -6.26 6.75
CA LEU A 55 -5.09 -7.05 7.89
C LEU A 55 -6.05 -8.20 8.19
N PHE A 56 -7.35 -7.94 8.27
CA PHE A 56 -8.35 -8.97 8.49
C PHE A 56 -8.33 -10.01 7.37
N MET A 57 -8.35 -9.58 6.10
CA MET A 57 -8.27 -10.47 4.94
C MET A 57 -7.00 -11.31 4.96
N SER A 58 -5.86 -10.75 5.37
CA SER A 58 -4.56 -11.45 5.40
C SER A 58 -4.49 -12.65 6.37
N GLN A 59 -5.42 -12.70 7.33
CA GLN A 59 -5.58 -13.79 8.31
C GLN A 59 -6.46 -14.93 7.79
N LEU A 60 -7.22 -14.70 6.71
CA LEU A 60 -8.06 -15.71 6.10
C LEU A 60 -7.22 -16.71 5.28
N PRO A 61 -7.72 -17.95 5.11
CA PRO A 61 -7.05 -18.96 4.32
C PRO A 61 -6.99 -18.60 2.83
N ASP A 62 -6.05 -19.24 2.15
CA ASP A 62 -5.95 -19.33 0.70
C ASP A 62 -5.96 -17.98 -0.04
N GLU A 63 -6.93 -17.81 -0.94
CA GLU A 63 -6.96 -16.75 -1.95
C GLU A 63 -7.26 -15.38 -1.35
N ILE A 64 -8.13 -15.34 -0.34
CA ILE A 64 -8.51 -14.12 0.36
C ILE A 64 -7.33 -13.63 1.22
N GLY A 65 -6.62 -14.56 1.85
CA GLY A 65 -5.35 -14.32 2.54
C GLY A 65 -4.30 -13.67 1.65
N GLN A 66 -4.13 -14.18 0.43
CA GLN A 66 -3.22 -13.59 -0.55
C GLN A 66 -3.65 -12.18 -0.97
N ALA A 67 -4.93 -11.97 -1.26
CA ALA A 67 -5.45 -10.66 -1.63
C ALA A 67 -5.25 -9.62 -0.52
N GLY A 68 -5.54 -9.97 0.74
CA GLY A 68 -5.31 -9.09 1.90
C GLY A 68 -3.85 -8.65 2.04
N ARG A 69 -2.90 -9.58 1.88
CA ARG A 69 -1.47 -9.26 1.89
C ARG A 69 -1.07 -8.36 0.73
N GLY A 70 -1.65 -8.59 -0.45
CA GLY A 70 -1.49 -7.74 -1.62
C GLY A 70 -1.97 -6.31 -1.35
N ILE A 71 -3.17 -6.14 -0.78
CA ILE A 71 -3.72 -4.83 -0.41
C ILE A 71 -2.76 -4.09 0.52
N LEU A 72 -2.25 -4.75 1.57
CA LEU A 72 -1.33 -4.13 2.52
C LEU A 72 0.00 -3.74 1.87
N ALA A 73 0.56 -4.61 1.02
CA ALA A 73 1.79 -4.30 0.30
C ALA A 73 1.60 -3.11 -0.65
N GLY A 74 0.49 -3.08 -1.39
CA GLY A 74 0.16 -1.97 -2.27
C GLY A 74 -0.12 -0.67 -1.51
N TYR A 75 -0.75 -0.74 -0.34
CA TYR A 75 -0.99 0.43 0.51
C TYR A 75 0.31 1.02 1.07
N LEU A 76 1.28 0.16 1.42
CA LEU A 76 2.59 0.57 1.91
C LEU A 76 3.46 1.21 0.81
N ALA A 77 3.21 0.87 -0.45
CA ALA A 77 3.96 1.45 -1.57
C ALA A 77 3.79 2.97 -1.63
N THR A 78 2.61 3.52 -1.35
CA THR A 78 2.37 4.97 -1.41
C THR A 78 3.27 5.79 -0.47
N PRO A 79 3.31 5.57 0.86
CA PRO A 79 4.22 6.31 1.73
C PRO A 79 5.69 6.05 1.38
N LEU A 80 6.03 4.87 0.85
CA LEU A 80 7.38 4.58 0.38
C LEU A 80 7.74 5.42 -0.86
N THR A 81 6.85 5.53 -1.84
CA THR A 81 7.01 6.38 -3.02
C THR A 81 7.16 7.85 -2.61
N ILE A 82 6.34 8.34 -1.68
CA ILE A 82 6.49 9.69 -1.11
C ILE A 82 7.87 9.87 -0.48
N ALA A 83 8.29 8.92 0.36
CA ALA A 83 9.59 8.99 1.04
C ALA A 83 10.75 9.04 0.03
N ILE A 84 10.73 8.17 -0.98
CA ILE A 84 11.79 8.08 -1.99
C ILE A 84 11.81 9.30 -2.92
N THR A 85 10.67 9.94 -3.16
CA THR A 85 10.59 11.11 -4.06
C THR A 85 10.86 12.42 -3.33
N LEU A 86 10.22 12.64 -2.18
CA LEU A 86 10.26 13.93 -1.48
C LEU A 86 11.46 14.10 -0.55
N ILE A 87 11.96 13.02 0.08
CA ILE A 87 13.12 13.15 0.98
C ILE A 87 14.38 13.58 0.22
N PRO A 88 14.77 12.93 -0.91
CA PRO A 88 15.94 13.37 -1.66
C PRO A 88 15.76 14.77 -2.25
N ALA A 89 14.58 15.09 -2.78
CA ALA A 89 14.29 16.41 -3.32
C ALA A 89 14.40 17.51 -2.25
N GLY A 90 13.85 17.27 -1.06
CA GLY A 90 13.97 18.19 0.08
C GLY A 90 15.41 18.36 0.56
N LEU A 91 16.20 17.28 0.61
CA LEU A 91 17.62 17.38 0.94
C LEU A 91 18.40 18.23 -0.07
N ILE A 92 18.16 18.03 -1.37
CA ILE A 92 18.80 18.83 -2.42
C ILE A 92 18.42 20.31 -2.28
N TYR A 93 17.12 20.60 -2.06
CA TYR A 93 16.64 21.95 -1.84
C TYR A 93 17.35 22.63 -0.66
N LEU A 94 17.44 21.96 0.49
CA LEU A 94 18.10 22.46 1.70
C LEU A 94 19.61 22.66 1.55
N LEU A 95 20.27 21.97 0.61
CA LEU A 95 21.70 22.12 0.35
C LEU A 95 22.02 23.23 -0.65
N LEU A 96 21.02 23.68 -1.42
CA LEU A 96 21.15 24.72 -2.44
C LEU A 96 20.73 26.11 -1.93
N ASP A 97 19.90 26.17 -0.88
CA ASP A 97 19.59 27.38 -0.10
C ASP A 97 20.69 27.68 0.95
#